data_AF-A0A2N5KGI5-F1
#
_entry.id   AF-A0A2N5KGI5-F1
#
_cell.length_a   1.000
_cell.length_b   1.000
_cell.length_c   1.000
_cell.angle_alpha   90.00
_cell.angle_beta   90.00
_cell.angle_gamma   90.00
#
_symmetry.space_group_name_H-M   'P 1'
#
loop_
_entity.id
_entity.type
_entity.pdbx_description
1 polymer ?
#
loop_
_entity_poly.entity_id
_entity_poly.type
_entity_poly.pdbx_seq_one_letter_code
_entity_poly.pdbx_strand_id
1 'polypeptide(L)'
;MERAPFTLPIRMVCRLALWRKRPPSYHRPNGCMRINNRENGMFDIERIRNSWQREAAAIDALVSTINPATAAEPVRSDGWTTHDLVGHIANSARGFVQFVQGRTVEQFDIDMFNEQQRERGRRRAWEDVQQYWARVRDEVVAFLATADRSIGDQPVALPHLPQLKTAGEALRILIVHTRSHRQELEQGFPPVQA
;
A
#
# COMPACT_ATOMS: atom_id res chain seq x y z
N MET A 1 -23.78 37.36 -2.81
CA MET A 1 -23.92 35.88 -2.77
C MET A 1 -22.52 35.29 -2.65
N GLU A 2 -22.02 35.19 -1.43
CA GLU A 2 -20.71 34.61 -1.12
C GLU A 2 -20.87 33.09 -1.02
N ARG A 3 -20.13 32.35 -1.86
CA ARG A 3 -20.01 30.90 -1.73
C ARG A 3 -18.99 30.61 -0.64
N ALA A 4 -19.45 30.04 0.48
CA ALA A 4 -18.57 29.53 1.53
C ALA A 4 -17.68 28.39 0.97
N PRO A 5 -16.39 28.31 1.37
CA PRO A 5 -15.53 27.19 1.02
C PRO A 5 -15.99 25.93 1.77
N PHE A 6 -16.31 24.90 1.01
CA PHE A 6 -16.68 23.57 1.51
C PHE A 6 -15.40 22.84 1.93
N THR A 7 -14.91 23.07 3.15
CA THR A 7 -13.83 22.28 3.75
C THR A 7 -14.42 20.99 4.32
N LEU A 8 -14.44 19.92 3.52
CA LEU A 8 -14.68 18.58 4.05
C LEU A 8 -13.43 18.13 4.84
N PRO A 9 -13.56 17.63 6.08
CA PRO A 9 -12.44 17.04 6.79
C PRO A 9 -12.07 15.71 6.12
N ILE A 10 -10.92 15.66 5.44
CA ILE A 10 -10.28 14.44 4.95
C ILE A 10 -9.78 13.66 6.17
N ARG A 11 -10.69 13.01 6.89
CA ARG A 11 -10.41 12.14 8.04
C ARG A 11 -10.81 10.70 7.71
N MET A 12 -10.25 10.05 6.68
CA MET A 12 -10.56 8.62 6.54
C MET A 12 -9.68 7.69 5.68
N VAL A 13 -8.51 8.08 5.16
CA VAL A 13 -7.79 7.18 4.22
C VAL A 13 -6.61 6.41 4.84
N CYS A 14 -6.00 6.88 5.94
CA CYS A 14 -5.00 6.10 6.69
C CYS A 14 -5.60 5.27 7.86
N ARG A 15 -6.86 4.83 7.76
CA ARG A 15 -7.49 3.96 8.79
C ARG A 15 -7.19 2.47 8.63
N LEU A 16 -6.35 2.10 7.65
CA LEU A 16 -6.14 0.71 7.23
C LEU A 16 -5.07 -0.09 8.03
N ALA A 17 -4.56 0.43 9.15
CA ALA A 17 -3.72 -0.35 10.07
C ALA A 17 -4.28 -0.47 11.52
N LEU A 18 -5.48 0.04 11.80
CA LEU A 18 -6.15 -0.07 13.11
C LEU A 18 -7.61 -0.55 12.99
N TRP A 19 -7.83 -1.59 12.20
CA TRP A 19 -9.11 -2.32 12.19
C TRP A 19 -9.19 -3.30 13.38
N ARG A 20 -9.43 -2.76 14.57
CA ARG A 20 -10.27 -3.43 15.60
C ARG A 20 -11.65 -2.78 15.57
N LYS A 21 -12.47 -3.13 14.58
CA LYS A 21 -13.93 -3.09 14.71
C LYS A 21 -14.45 -4.49 14.40
N ARG A 22 -15.02 -5.13 15.43
CA ARG A 22 -15.65 -6.45 15.33
C ARG A 22 -16.72 -6.40 14.23
N PRO A 23 -16.79 -7.38 13.32
CA PRO A 23 -17.97 -7.55 12.48
C PRO A 23 -19.18 -7.93 13.35
N PRO A 24 -20.42 -7.57 12.94
CA PRO A 24 -21.62 -8.08 13.59
C PRO A 24 -21.63 -9.62 13.51
N SER A 25 -22.05 -10.21 14.63
CA SER A 25 -22.10 -11.64 14.89
C SER A 25 -22.85 -12.42 13.80
N TYR A 26 -22.11 -13.10 12.93
CA TYR A 26 -22.63 -14.26 12.21
C TYR A 26 -22.49 -15.48 13.13
N HIS A 27 -23.63 -16.05 13.55
CA HIS A 27 -23.67 -17.38 14.12
C HIS A 27 -23.18 -18.38 13.06
N ARG A 28 -21.99 -18.94 13.25
CA ARG A 28 -21.59 -20.20 12.61
C ARG A 28 -21.85 -21.35 13.60
N PRO A 29 -22.57 -22.40 13.20
CA PRO A 29 -22.71 -23.60 14.01
C PRO A 29 -21.38 -24.35 14.11
N ASN A 30 -21.21 -24.99 15.25
CA ASN A 30 -20.01 -25.65 15.76
C ASN A 30 -19.36 -26.62 14.75
N GLY A 31 -18.21 -26.23 14.20
CA GLY A 31 -17.27 -27.11 13.53
C GLY A 31 -15.89 -26.88 14.12
N CYS A 32 -15.50 -27.70 15.09
CA CYS A 32 -14.23 -27.64 15.81
C CYS A 32 -13.06 -27.97 14.86
N MET A 33 -12.56 -26.96 14.14
CA MET A 33 -11.21 -26.99 13.59
C MET A 33 -10.26 -26.45 14.67
N ARG A 34 -9.67 -27.38 15.42
CA ARG A 34 -8.44 -27.11 16.17
C ARG A 34 -7.36 -26.74 15.15
N ILE A 35 -7.10 -25.44 15.00
CA ILE A 35 -5.86 -24.96 14.39
C ILE A 35 -4.77 -25.20 15.43
N ASN A 36 -4.18 -26.39 15.36
CA ASN A 36 -3.01 -26.74 16.15
C ASN A 36 -1.81 -25.91 15.67
N ASN A 37 -1.08 -25.37 16.66
CA ASN A 37 0.31 -24.89 16.64
C ASN A 37 0.55 -23.60 15.82
N ARG A 38 0.74 -22.41 16.41
CA ARG A 38 1.74 -22.06 17.44
C ARG A 38 3.11 -22.72 17.19
N GLU A 39 3.54 -22.74 15.93
CA GLU A 39 4.95 -22.57 15.65
C GLU A 39 5.32 -21.13 16.04
N ASN A 40 6.35 -20.98 16.86
CA ASN A 40 6.84 -19.69 17.36
C ASN A 40 6.84 -18.65 16.25
N GLY A 41 6.23 -17.49 16.50
CA GLY A 41 5.97 -16.40 15.56
C GLY A 41 7.22 -15.69 15.02
N MET A 42 8.15 -16.48 14.48
CA MET A 42 9.34 -16.06 13.79
C MET A 42 8.92 -15.43 12.46
N PHE A 43 9.53 -14.31 12.13
CA PHE A 43 9.32 -13.65 10.87
C PHE A 43 9.77 -14.55 9.70
N ASP A 44 8.88 -14.73 8.73
CA ASP A 44 9.12 -15.52 7.52
C ASP A 44 9.34 -14.58 6.33
N ILE A 45 10.59 -14.40 5.96
CA ILE A 45 10.99 -13.54 4.84
C ILE A 45 10.54 -14.10 3.49
N GLU A 46 10.47 -15.42 3.31
CA GLU A 46 10.03 -16.03 2.04
C GLU A 46 8.55 -15.71 1.79
N ARG A 47 7.73 -15.72 2.84
CA ARG A 47 6.33 -15.30 2.74
C ARG A 47 6.20 -13.83 2.30
N ILE A 48 7.09 -12.94 2.75
CA ILE A 48 7.10 -11.54 2.30
C ILE A 48 7.49 -11.46 0.83
N ARG A 49 8.55 -12.14 0.40
CA ARG A 49 8.98 -12.19 -1.02
C ARG A 49 7.89 -12.69 -1.94
N ASN A 50 7.33 -13.86 -1.64
CA ASN A 50 6.25 -14.46 -2.43
C ASN A 50 5.01 -13.57 -2.47
N SER A 51 4.73 -12.85 -1.38
CA SER A 51 3.62 -11.91 -1.36
C SER A 51 3.89 -10.68 -2.21
N TRP A 52 5.08 -10.07 -2.09
CA TRP A 52 5.47 -8.94 -2.92
C TRP A 52 5.41 -9.28 -4.40
N GLN A 53 6.02 -10.39 -4.81
CA GLN A 53 6.04 -10.83 -6.21
C GLN A 53 4.62 -10.98 -6.78
N ARG A 54 3.71 -11.61 -6.03
CA ARG A 54 2.32 -11.79 -6.45
C ARG A 54 1.58 -10.46 -6.58
N GLU A 55 1.65 -9.59 -5.57
CA GLU A 55 0.92 -8.31 -5.63
C GLU A 55 1.52 -7.39 -6.71
N ALA A 56 2.85 -7.37 -6.88
CA ALA A 56 3.53 -6.59 -7.91
C ALA A 56 3.16 -7.05 -9.33
N ALA A 57 3.18 -8.36 -9.59
CA ALA A 57 2.78 -8.91 -10.89
C ALA A 57 1.32 -8.59 -11.24
N ALA A 58 0.42 -8.61 -10.25
CA ALA A 58 -0.97 -8.24 -10.45
C ALA A 58 -1.14 -6.74 -10.76
N ILE A 59 -0.36 -5.87 -10.10
CA ILE A 59 -0.33 -4.44 -10.43
C ILE A 59 0.24 -4.21 -11.83
N ASP A 60 1.32 -4.91 -12.22
CA ASP A 60 1.90 -4.81 -13.57
C ASP A 60 0.88 -5.19 -14.65
N ALA A 61 0.13 -6.26 -14.42
CA ALA A 61 -0.95 -6.67 -15.32
C ALA A 61 -2.00 -5.56 -15.47
N LEU A 62 -2.50 -4.99 -14.36
CA LEU A 62 -3.46 -3.88 -14.40
C LEU A 62 -2.88 -2.67 -15.14
N VAL A 63 -1.69 -2.22 -14.74
CA VAL A 63 -0.98 -1.05 -15.31
C VAL A 63 -0.78 -1.18 -16.82
N SER A 64 -0.51 -2.39 -17.33
CA SER A 64 -0.33 -2.63 -18.76
C SER A 64 -1.62 -2.51 -19.59
N THR A 65 -2.78 -2.65 -18.95
CA THR A 65 -4.10 -2.60 -19.63
C THR A 65 -4.78 -1.24 -19.56
N ILE A 66 -4.26 -0.32 -18.75
CA ILE A 66 -4.87 0.99 -18.51
C ILE A 66 -4.64 1.90 -19.71
N ASN A 67 -5.73 2.44 -20.27
CA ASN A 67 -5.67 3.49 -21.27
C ASN A 67 -5.10 4.77 -20.63
N PRO A 68 -3.98 5.33 -21.13
CA PRO A 68 -3.41 6.55 -20.59
C PRO A 68 -4.40 7.72 -20.51
N ALA A 69 -5.34 7.80 -21.46
CA ALA A 69 -6.34 8.86 -21.50
C ALA A 69 -7.33 8.82 -20.32
N THR A 70 -7.61 7.63 -19.78
CA THR A 70 -8.53 7.43 -18.66
C THR A 70 -7.81 7.28 -17.32
N ALA A 71 -6.47 7.21 -17.30
CA ALA A 71 -5.70 7.04 -16.08
C ALA A 71 -5.88 8.22 -15.09
N ALA A 72 -6.26 9.39 -15.59
CA ALA A 72 -6.56 10.59 -14.81
C ALA A 72 -8.05 10.71 -14.41
N GLU A 73 -8.89 9.75 -14.78
CA GLU A 73 -10.28 9.73 -14.34
C GLU A 73 -10.38 9.21 -12.89
N PRO A 74 -11.28 9.76 -12.06
CA PRO A 74 -11.49 9.27 -10.71
C PRO A 74 -12.00 7.82 -10.68
N VAL A 75 -11.33 6.97 -9.93
CA VAL A 75 -11.73 5.57 -9.66
C VAL A 75 -12.29 5.37 -8.25
N ARG A 76 -12.18 6.40 -7.40
CA ARG A 76 -12.73 6.44 -6.04
C ARG A 76 -13.64 7.64 -5.85
N SER A 77 -14.58 7.54 -4.91
CA SER A 77 -15.52 8.61 -4.58
C SER A 77 -14.86 9.87 -4.00
N ASP A 78 -13.64 9.76 -3.50
CA ASP A 78 -12.84 10.88 -2.97
C ASP A 78 -11.92 11.52 -4.02
N GLY A 79 -12.12 11.19 -5.30
CA GLY A 79 -11.43 11.83 -6.42
C GLY A 79 -10.03 11.28 -6.71
N TRP A 80 -9.65 10.15 -6.10
CA TRP A 80 -8.41 9.46 -6.45
C TRP A 80 -8.54 8.82 -7.82
N THR A 81 -7.53 9.06 -8.64
CA THR A 81 -7.40 8.50 -9.99
C THR A 81 -6.51 7.27 -9.97
N THR A 82 -6.51 6.50 -11.05
CA THR A 82 -5.55 5.40 -11.24
C THR A 82 -4.11 5.90 -11.17
N HIS A 83 -3.87 7.07 -11.76
CA HIS A 83 -2.60 7.77 -11.69
C HIS A 83 -2.16 8.01 -10.23
N ASP A 84 -3.06 8.55 -9.40
CA ASP A 84 -2.79 8.81 -7.99
C ASP A 84 -2.48 7.51 -7.23
N LEU A 85 -3.26 6.45 -7.47
CA LEU A 85 -3.12 5.17 -6.78
C LEU A 85 -1.78 4.48 -7.09
N VAL A 86 -1.39 4.39 -8.36
CA VAL A 86 -0.12 3.73 -8.74
C VAL A 86 1.08 4.53 -8.21
N GLY A 87 1.04 5.86 -8.32
CA GLY A 87 2.05 6.73 -7.73
C GLY A 87 2.14 6.57 -6.21
N HIS A 88 1.00 6.45 -5.53
CA HIS A 88 0.94 6.24 -4.08
C HIS A 88 1.53 4.89 -3.67
N ILE A 89 1.15 3.79 -4.34
CA ILE A 89 1.72 2.46 -4.07
C ILE A 89 3.24 2.50 -4.22
N ALA A 90 3.76 3.08 -5.31
CA ALA A 90 5.20 3.22 -5.54
C ALA A 90 5.88 4.02 -4.42
N ASN A 91 5.35 5.20 -4.07
CA ASN A 91 5.93 6.04 -3.02
C ASN A 91 5.93 5.34 -1.65
N SER A 92 4.81 4.70 -1.28
CA SER A 92 4.70 3.97 -0.01
C SER A 92 5.64 2.78 0.03
N ALA A 93 5.74 1.99 -1.06
CA ALA A 93 6.62 0.85 -1.12
C ALA A 93 8.09 1.23 -0.92
N ARG A 94 8.52 2.29 -1.62
CA ARG A 94 9.85 2.85 -1.45
C ARG A 94 10.08 3.37 -0.04
N GLY A 95 9.10 4.09 0.52
CA GLY A 95 9.13 4.59 1.89
C GLY A 95 9.36 3.46 2.91
N PHE A 96 8.55 2.40 2.85
CA PHE A 96 8.71 1.25 3.76
C PHE A 96 10.10 0.62 3.68
N VAL A 97 10.65 0.41 2.47
CA VAL A 97 12.01 -0.11 2.32
C VAL A 97 13.05 0.84 2.92
N GLN A 98 12.92 2.14 2.68
CA GLN A 98 13.84 3.13 3.26
C GLN A 98 13.79 3.16 4.80
N PHE A 99 12.60 3.06 5.39
CA PHE A 99 12.45 2.98 6.84
C PHE A 99 13.08 1.69 7.41
N VAL A 100 12.87 0.56 6.75
CA VAL A 100 13.48 -0.72 7.16
C VAL A 100 15.01 -0.66 7.04
N GLN A 101 15.54 0.05 6.04
CA GLN A 101 16.97 0.31 5.88
C GLN A 101 17.53 1.35 6.87
N GLY A 102 16.71 1.85 7.81
CA GLY A 102 17.13 2.85 8.80
C GLY A 102 17.36 4.24 8.23
N ARG A 103 16.90 4.53 7.00
CA ARG A 103 17.02 5.87 6.44
C ARG A 103 16.01 6.79 7.12
N THR A 104 16.52 7.83 7.75
CA THR A 104 15.69 8.86 8.37
C THR A 104 14.90 9.59 7.29
N VAL A 105 13.59 9.62 7.46
CA VAL A 105 12.70 10.47 6.69
C VAL A 105 12.21 11.53 7.66
N GLU A 106 12.30 12.81 7.28
CA GLU A 106 11.85 13.90 8.14
C GLU A 106 10.41 13.67 8.62
N GLN A 107 10.09 14.12 9.83
CA GLN A 107 8.70 14.10 10.28
C GLN A 107 7.90 15.05 9.41
N PHE A 108 6.88 14.53 8.73
CA PHE A 108 5.97 15.33 7.93
C PHE A 108 4.52 14.96 8.26
N ASP A 109 3.61 15.91 8.06
CA ASP A 109 2.18 15.64 8.01
C ASP A 109 1.92 14.71 6.82
N ILE A 110 1.51 13.47 7.12
CA ILE A 110 1.31 12.43 6.11
C ILE A 110 0.20 12.80 5.11
N ASP A 111 -0.82 13.52 5.54
CA ASP A 111 -1.92 13.91 4.67
C ASP A 111 -1.45 15.02 3.72
N MET A 112 -0.74 16.02 4.24
CA MET A 112 -0.11 17.06 3.42
C MET A 112 0.92 16.47 2.44
N PHE A 113 1.75 15.53 2.91
CA PHE A 113 2.73 14.87 2.05
C PHE A 113 2.04 14.03 0.97
N ASN A 114 1.01 13.27 1.31
CA ASN A 114 0.23 12.50 0.34
C ASN A 114 -0.41 13.43 -0.71
N GLU A 115 -0.97 14.56 -0.30
CA GLU A 115 -1.54 15.55 -1.23
C GLU A 115 -0.46 16.16 -2.13
N GLN A 116 0.70 16.54 -1.58
CA GLN A 116 1.82 17.05 -2.39
C GLN A 116 2.32 16.00 -3.40
N GLN A 117 2.39 14.73 -3.01
CA GLN A 117 2.75 13.65 -3.92
C GLN A 117 1.68 13.45 -5.00
N ARG A 118 0.40 13.59 -4.63
CA ARG A 118 -0.73 13.54 -5.55
C ARG A 118 -0.66 14.67 -6.59
N GLU A 119 -0.51 15.91 -6.14
CA GLU A 119 -0.37 17.08 -7.02
C GLU A 119 0.84 16.96 -7.95
N ARG A 120 1.98 16.48 -7.45
CA ARG A 120 3.18 16.23 -8.26
C ARG A 120 2.96 15.11 -9.26
N GLY A 121 2.28 14.03 -8.84
CA GLY A 121 1.91 12.89 -9.67
C GLY A 121 1.06 13.34 -10.85
N ARG A 122 -0.03 14.08 -10.60
CA ARG A 122 -0.96 14.57 -11.63
C ARG A 122 -0.31 15.42 -12.74
N ARG A 123 0.86 16.00 -12.48
CA ARG A 123 1.62 16.78 -13.49
C ARG A 123 2.52 15.91 -14.38
N ARG A 124 2.75 14.64 -14.02
CA ARG A 124 3.58 13.71 -14.79
C ARG A 124 2.77 13.09 -15.92
N ALA A 125 3.46 12.62 -16.95
CA ALA A 125 2.82 11.75 -17.93
C ALA A 125 2.51 10.39 -17.27
N TRP A 126 1.50 9.69 -17.77
CA TRP A 126 1.19 8.34 -17.26
C TRP A 126 2.38 7.40 -17.45
N GLU A 127 3.10 7.48 -18.57
CA GLU A 127 4.29 6.65 -18.80
C GLU A 127 5.37 6.85 -17.71
N ASP A 128 5.55 8.09 -17.23
CA ASP A 128 6.51 8.39 -16.17
C ASP A 128 6.13 7.70 -14.85
N VAL A 129 4.83 7.58 -14.57
CA VAL A 129 4.33 6.88 -13.38
C VAL A 129 4.46 5.37 -13.52
N GLN A 130 4.22 4.82 -14.71
CA GLN A 130 4.48 3.40 -14.98
C GLN A 130 5.97 3.08 -14.82
N GLN A 131 6.86 3.90 -15.39
CA GLN A 131 8.31 3.76 -15.24
C GLN A 131 8.74 3.89 -13.78
N TYR A 132 8.15 4.83 -13.05
CA TYR A 132 8.45 5.01 -11.64
C TYR A 132 8.02 3.80 -10.80
N TRP A 133 6.82 3.27 -11.04
CA TRP A 133 6.34 2.03 -10.43
C TRP A 133 7.29 0.87 -10.72
N ALA A 134 7.65 0.63 -11.98
CA ALA A 134 8.56 -0.45 -12.37
C ALA A 134 9.92 -0.34 -11.66
N ARG A 135 10.49 0.86 -11.61
CA ARG A 135 11.74 1.10 -10.88
C ARG A 135 11.61 0.77 -9.40
N VAL A 136 10.56 1.26 -8.72
CA VAL A 136 10.36 0.97 -7.29
C VAL A 136 10.12 -0.51 -7.05
N ARG A 137 9.35 -1.17 -7.93
CA ARG A 137 9.14 -2.60 -7.88
C ARG A 137 10.46 -3.36 -7.85
N ASP A 138 11.36 -3.00 -8.75
CA ASP A 138 12.67 -3.63 -8.87
C ASP A 138 13.59 -3.27 -7.68
N GLU A 139 13.52 -2.04 -7.16
CA GLU A 139 14.19 -1.64 -5.91
C GLU A 139 13.77 -2.53 -4.72
N VAL A 140 12.46 -2.79 -4.58
CA VAL A 140 11.92 -3.64 -3.49
C VAL A 140 12.35 -5.10 -3.69
N VAL A 141 12.30 -5.62 -4.93
CA VAL A 141 12.78 -6.98 -5.24
C VAL A 141 14.25 -7.13 -4.88
N ALA A 142 15.11 -6.18 -5.29
CA ALA A 142 16.54 -6.20 -5.00
C ALA A 142 16.80 -6.17 -3.49
N PHE A 143 16.09 -5.32 -2.75
CA PHE A 143 16.18 -5.28 -1.30
C PHE A 143 15.78 -6.62 -0.67
N LEU A 144 14.61 -7.15 -1.01
CA LEU A 144 14.10 -8.41 -0.43
C LEU A 144 14.97 -9.63 -0.78
N ALA A 145 15.65 -9.63 -1.93
CA ALA A 145 16.58 -10.68 -2.32
C ALA A 145 17.78 -10.79 -1.37
N THR A 146 18.22 -9.67 -0.78
CA THR A 146 19.34 -9.62 0.18
C THR A 146 18.92 -9.75 1.64
N ALA A 147 17.65 -9.54 1.97
CA ALA A 147 17.15 -9.62 3.33
C ALA A 147 17.08 -11.07 3.81
N ASP A 148 17.47 -11.36 5.05
CA ASP A 148 17.30 -12.68 5.67
C ASP A 148 16.25 -12.65 6.79
N ARG A 149 16.03 -13.78 7.47
CA ARG A 149 15.03 -13.88 8.56
C ARG A 149 15.30 -12.93 9.74
N SER A 150 16.56 -12.54 9.99
CA SER A 150 16.94 -11.68 11.11
C SER A 150 16.42 -10.25 10.94
N ILE A 151 16.13 -9.82 9.71
CA ILE A 151 15.54 -8.51 9.45
C ILE A 151 14.21 -8.33 10.17
N GLY A 152 13.50 -9.42 10.43
CA GLY A 152 12.19 -9.39 11.07
C GLY A 152 12.19 -8.75 12.44
N ASP A 153 13.26 -8.94 13.20
CA ASP A 153 13.38 -8.49 14.59
C ASP A 153 14.14 -7.15 14.72
N GLN A 154 14.65 -6.61 13.61
CA GLN A 154 15.36 -5.32 13.63
C GLN A 154 14.41 -4.20 14.04
N PRO A 155 14.80 -3.34 15.00
CA PRO A 155 13.97 -2.23 15.44
C PRO A 155 13.83 -1.20 14.31
N VAL A 156 12.62 -0.67 14.15
CA VAL A 156 12.34 0.44 13.23
C VAL A 156 11.50 1.50 13.94
N ALA A 157 11.68 2.75 13.52
CA ALA A 157 10.86 3.86 13.97
C ALA A 157 10.21 4.52 12.75
N LEU A 158 8.89 4.32 12.60
CA LEU A 158 8.10 4.99 11.58
C LEU A 158 7.29 6.10 12.27
N PRO A 159 7.64 7.40 12.10
CA PRO A 159 6.97 8.48 12.82
C PRO A 159 5.45 8.51 12.63
N HIS A 160 4.98 8.15 11.43
CA HIS A 160 3.56 8.12 11.05
C HIS A 160 2.86 6.80 11.41
N LEU A 161 3.60 5.77 11.84
CA LEU A 161 3.08 4.48 12.29
C LEU A 161 3.82 4.03 13.57
N PRO A 162 3.73 4.81 14.67
CA PRO A 162 4.54 4.59 15.87
C PRO A 162 4.24 3.27 16.59
N GLN A 163 3.13 2.60 16.25
CA GLN A 163 2.79 1.28 16.74
C GLN A 163 3.66 0.16 16.15
N LEU A 164 4.28 0.37 14.99
CA LEU A 164 5.18 -0.60 14.38
C LEU A 164 6.55 -0.47 15.05
N LYS A 165 7.08 -1.57 15.57
CA LYS A 165 8.33 -1.60 16.33
C LYS A 165 9.44 -2.33 15.60
N THR A 166 9.09 -3.21 14.67
CA THR A 166 10.05 -4.07 13.98
C THR A 166 9.95 -3.94 12.46
N ALA A 167 11.07 -4.16 11.78
CA ALA A 167 11.12 -4.19 10.32
C ALA A 167 10.20 -5.30 9.76
N GLY A 168 10.05 -6.42 10.46
CA GLY A 168 9.11 -7.45 10.08
C GLY A 168 7.64 -6.98 10.09
N GLU A 169 7.24 -6.16 11.05
CA GLU A 169 5.91 -5.53 11.06
C GLU A 169 5.75 -4.53 9.91
N ALA A 170 6.76 -3.69 9.66
CA ALA A 170 6.75 -2.74 8.55
C ALA A 170 6.62 -3.44 7.19
N LEU A 171 7.36 -4.52 6.96
CA LEU A 171 7.26 -5.32 5.73
C LEU A 171 5.92 -6.02 5.57
N ARG A 172 5.29 -6.47 6.66
CA ARG A 172 3.91 -7.01 6.59
C ARG A 172 2.90 -5.92 6.20
N ILE A 173 3.03 -4.72 6.77
CA ILE A 173 2.17 -3.58 6.44
C ILE A 173 2.36 -3.15 4.98
N LEU A 174 3.59 -3.16 4.47
CA LEU A 174 3.88 -2.94 3.04
C LEU A 174 3.02 -3.87 2.15
N ILE A 175 2.99 -5.17 2.45
CA ILE A 175 2.20 -6.14 1.66
C ILE A 175 0.69 -5.86 1.77
N VAL A 176 0.20 -5.59 2.98
CA VAL A 176 -1.24 -5.31 3.21
C VAL A 176 -1.67 -4.03 2.49
N HIS A 177 -0.86 -2.97 2.60
CA HIS A 177 -1.09 -1.68 1.95
C HIS A 177 -1.11 -1.83 0.43
N THR A 178 -0.09 -2.48 -0.15
CA THR A 178 0.01 -2.75 -1.59
C THR A 178 -1.21 -3.52 -2.09
N ARG A 179 -1.61 -4.59 -1.40
CA ARG A 179 -2.79 -5.37 -1.75
C ARG A 179 -4.07 -4.54 -1.70
N SER A 180 -4.25 -3.72 -0.66
CA SER A 180 -5.46 -2.90 -0.50
C SER A 180 -5.64 -1.97 -1.69
N HIS A 181 -4.59 -1.26 -2.09
CA HIS A 181 -4.67 -0.34 -3.23
C HIS A 181 -4.72 -1.04 -4.58
N ARG A 182 -4.11 -2.23 -4.72
CA ARG A 182 -4.35 -3.10 -5.89
C ARG A 182 -5.85 -3.43 -6.03
N GLN A 183 -6.54 -3.76 -4.95
CA GLN A 183 -7.97 -4.05 -4.99
C GLN A 183 -8.80 -2.81 -5.35
N GLU A 184 -8.38 -1.61 -4.94
CA GLU A 184 -9.00 -0.37 -5.36
C GLU A 184 -8.82 -0.12 -6.87
N LEU A 185 -7.65 -0.43 -7.42
CA LEU A 185 -7.43 -0.41 -8.87
C LEU A 185 -8.38 -1.38 -9.57
N GLU A 186 -8.49 -2.62 -9.11
CA GLU A 186 -9.40 -3.62 -9.70
C GLU A 186 -10.87 -3.21 -9.66
N GLN A 187 -11.32 -2.54 -8.59
CA GLN A 187 -12.70 -2.07 -8.47
C GLN A 187 -12.97 -0.84 -9.33
N GLY A 188 -11.95 -0.01 -9.54
CA GLY A 188 -12.01 1.17 -10.40
C GLY A 188 -12.20 0.86 -11.87
N PHE A 189 -11.82 -0.35 -12.30
CA PHE A 189 -12.00 -0.82 -13.67
C PHE A 189 -13.14 -1.83 -13.72
N PRO A 190 -14.27 -1.53 -14.39
CA PRO A 190 -15.24 -2.59 -14.68
C PRO A 190 -14.51 -3.69 -15.47
N PRO A 191 -14.81 -4.98 -15.23
CA PRO A 191 -14.20 -6.06 -15.98
C PRO A 191 -14.44 -5.80 -17.47
N VAL A 192 -13.38 -5.90 -18.28
CA VAL A 192 -13.49 -5.86 -19.74
C VAL A 192 -14.50 -6.93 -20.13
N GLN A 193 -15.65 -6.52 -20.64
CA GLN A 193 -16.62 -7.46 -21.19
C GLN A 193 -15.94 -8.10 -22.40
N ALA A 194 -15.62 -9.39 -22.27
CA ALA A 194 -15.01 -10.20 -23.31
C ALA A 194 -15.97 -10.44 -24.48
#